data_AF-A0A179SF05-F1
#
_entry.id   AF-A0A179SF05-F1
#
_cell.length_a   1.000
_cell.length_b   1.000
_cell.length_c   1.000
_cell.angle_alpha   90.00
_cell.angle_beta   90.00
_cell.angle_gamma   90.00
#
_symmetry.space_group_name_H-M   'P 1'
#
loop_
_entity.id
_entity.type
_entity.pdbx_description
1 polymer ?
#
loop_
_entity_poly.entity_id
_entity_poly.type
_entity_poly.pdbx_seq_one_letter_code
_entity_poly.pdbx_strand_id
1 'polypeptide(L)'
;MDLTLQPVRVRTGSEDEQGLLVFADGALAAVLVCLSDTHGDDAGLWFLEAGFGPLASPQPGKFADLDAVQDWIAARLAAGVTPGRSLRRPP
;
A
#
# COMPACT_ATOMS: atom_id res chain seq x y z
N MET A 1 -3.10 -16.11 0.90
CA MET A 1 -2.92 -14.75 1.45
C MET A 1 -4.06 -13.94 0.92
N ASP A 2 -4.98 -13.58 1.80
CA ASP A 2 -6.23 -12.93 1.41
C ASP A 2 -6.03 -11.42 1.46
N LEU A 3 -6.03 -10.80 0.27
CA LEU A 3 -5.98 -9.35 0.12
C LEU A 3 -7.39 -8.84 -0.13
N THR A 4 -7.84 -7.93 0.72
CA THR A 4 -9.13 -7.25 0.58
C THR A 4 -8.89 -5.79 0.30
N LEU A 5 -9.47 -5.30 -0.80
CA LEU A 5 -9.45 -3.89 -1.18
C LEU A 5 -10.77 -3.27 -0.76
N GLN A 6 -10.72 -2.33 0.18
CA GLN A 6 -11.90 -1.60 0.63
C GLN A 6 -11.89 -0.17 0.07
N PRO A 7 -12.86 0.23 -0.75
CA PRO A 7 -12.96 1.59 -1.25
C PRO A 7 -13.29 2.54 -0.11
N VAL A 8 -12.50 3.61 0.01
CA VAL A 8 -12.69 4.66 1.01
C VAL A 8 -12.53 6.03 0.39
N ARG A 9 -12.99 7.06 1.11
CA ARG A 9 -12.60 8.43 0.79
C ARG A 9 -11.41 8.84 1.63
N VAL A 10 -10.27 9.08 0.99
CA VAL A 10 -9.07 9.60 1.64
C VAL A 10 -9.09 11.11 1.47
N ARG A 11 -9.11 11.84 2.59
CA ARG A 11 -9.07 13.31 2.57
C ARG A 11 -7.64 13.77 2.29
N THR A 12 -7.19 13.60 1.06
CA THR A 12 -5.86 14.03 0.58
C THR A 12 -5.74 15.54 0.45
N GLY A 13 -6.86 16.28 0.56
CA GLY A 13 -6.92 17.73 0.40
C GLY A 13 -7.12 18.19 -1.06
N SER A 14 -7.37 17.26 -1.98
CA SER A 14 -7.78 17.52 -3.38
C SER A 14 -9.24 17.14 -3.61
N GLU A 15 -9.86 17.58 -4.71
CA GLU A 15 -11.24 17.21 -5.09
C GLU A 15 -11.40 15.70 -5.34
N ASP A 16 -10.28 15.02 -5.59
CA ASP A 16 -10.18 13.60 -5.85
C ASP A 16 -9.87 12.82 -4.56
N GLU A 17 -10.91 12.60 -3.75
CA GLU A 17 -10.79 11.86 -2.47
C GLU A 17 -10.86 10.33 -2.67
N GLN A 18 -10.74 9.78 -3.88
CA GLN A 18 -10.87 8.33 -4.09
C GLN A 18 -9.63 7.57 -3.61
N GLY A 19 -9.80 6.68 -2.63
CA GLY A 19 -8.73 5.82 -2.17
C GLY A 19 -9.19 4.40 -1.84
N LEU A 20 -8.22 3.56 -1.50
CA LEU A 20 -8.43 2.16 -1.16
C LEU A 20 -7.60 1.80 0.07
N LEU A 21 -8.23 1.16 1.04
CA LEU A 21 -7.54 0.48 2.12
C LEU A 21 -7.26 -0.96 1.69
N VAL A 22 -6.01 -1.38 1.80
CA VAL A 22 -5.63 -2.77 1.58
C VAL A 22 -5.50 -3.48 2.90
N PHE A 23 -6.31 -4.51 3.08
CA PHE A 23 -6.20 -5.44 4.19
C PHE A 23 -5.53 -6.73 3.72
N ALA A 24 -4.52 -7.17 4.45
CA ALA A 24 -3.91 -8.48 4.27
C ALA A 24 -4.26 -9.34 5.49
N ASP A 25 -4.95 -10.46 5.28
CA ASP A 25 -5.38 -11.36 6.36
C ASP A 25 -6.23 -10.63 7.43
N GLY A 26 -7.02 -9.64 7.00
CA GLY A 26 -7.85 -8.81 7.89
C GLY A 26 -7.11 -7.69 8.63
N ALA A 27 -5.79 -7.54 8.44
CA ALA A 27 -5.01 -6.44 9.01
C ALA A 27 -4.72 -5.35 7.96
N LEU A 28 -4.82 -4.08 8.34
CA LEU A 28 -4.52 -2.97 7.43
C LEU A 28 -3.03 -2.98 7.05
N ALA A 29 -2.77 -3.21 5.78
CA ALA A 29 -1.43 -3.34 5.21
C ALA A 29 -0.98 -2.06 4.49
N ALA A 30 -1.90 -1.38 3.80
CA ALA A 30 -1.59 -0.17 3.04
C ALA A 30 -2.81 0.74 2.81
N VAL A 31 -2.54 2.01 2.51
CA VAL A 31 -3.49 3.01 2.04
C VAL A 31 -3.05 3.47 0.65
N LEU A 32 -3.96 3.39 -0.30
CA LEU A 32 -3.77 3.85 -1.67
C LEU A 32 -4.70 5.02 -1.96
N VAL A 33 -4.26 5.90 -2.84
CA VAL A 33 -5.04 7.02 -3.37
C VAL A 33 -4.98 6.98 -4.89
N CYS A 34 -6.11 7.21 -5.53
CA CYS A 34 -6.19 7.34 -6.99
C CYS A 34 -5.79 8.77 -7.36
N LEU A 35 -4.77 8.91 -8.20
CA LEU A 35 -4.40 10.19 -8.78
C LEU A 35 -5.34 10.45 -9.96
N SER A 36 -6.24 11.43 -9.84
CA SER A 36 -7.12 11.80 -10.96
C SER A 36 -6.39 12.56 -12.08
N ASP A 37 -7.08 12.75 -13.20
CA ASP A 37 -6.69 13.51 -14.39
C ASP A 37 -6.01 14.87 -14.12
N THR A 38 -6.25 15.47 -12.96
CA THR A 38 -5.58 16.71 -12.52
C THR A 38 -4.06 16.56 -12.41
N HIS A 39 -3.51 15.33 -12.31
CA HIS A 39 -2.08 15.06 -12.20
C HIS A 39 -1.32 14.93 -13.54
N GLY A 40 -1.96 15.20 -14.68
CA GLY A 40 -1.28 15.20 -15.99
C GLY A 40 -0.87 13.79 -16.45
N ASP A 41 0.43 13.50 -16.50
CA ASP A 41 0.98 12.22 -17.03
C ASP A 41 0.75 11.03 -16.08
N ASP A 42 0.49 11.30 -14.79
CA ASP A 42 0.23 10.30 -13.74
C ASP A 42 -1.28 10.09 -13.47
N ALA A 43 -2.13 10.63 -14.33
CA ALA A 43 -3.58 10.50 -14.26
C ALA A 43 -4.01 9.03 -14.34
N GLY A 44 -4.87 8.61 -13.42
CA GLY A 44 -5.40 7.25 -13.31
C GLY A 44 -4.48 6.28 -12.56
N LEU A 45 -3.30 6.71 -12.10
CA LEU A 45 -2.39 5.86 -11.34
C LEU A 45 -2.78 5.78 -9.86
N TRP A 46 -2.47 4.65 -9.24
CA TRP A 46 -2.59 4.42 -7.81
C TRP A 46 -1.30 4.75 -7.08
N PHE A 47 -1.36 5.66 -6.12
CA PHE A 47 -0.23 6.00 -5.27
C PHE A 47 -0.36 5.39 -3.89
N LEU A 48 0.72 4.79 -3.39
CA LEU A 48 0.79 4.28 -2.01
C LEU A 48 1.07 5.44 -1.05
N GLU A 49 0.04 5.98 -0.42
CA GLU A 49 0.17 7.08 0.54
C GLU A 49 0.82 6.60 1.85
N ALA A 50 0.43 5.41 2.31
CA ALA A 50 0.97 4.82 3.53
C ALA A 50 1.08 3.30 3.43
N GLY A 51 2.25 2.75 3.76
CA GLY A 51 2.47 1.32 3.94
C GLY A 51 2.78 0.98 5.39
N PHE A 52 2.29 -0.15 5.87
CA PHE A 52 2.50 -0.62 7.24
C PHE A 52 3.41 -1.86 7.29
N GLY A 53 4.19 -1.98 8.37
CA GLY A 53 5.08 -3.12 8.59
C GLY A 53 6.14 -3.27 7.47
N PRO A 54 6.21 -4.42 6.76
CA PRO A 54 7.19 -4.61 5.68
C PRO A 54 6.93 -3.72 4.44
N LEU A 55 5.73 -3.12 4.35
CA LEU A 55 5.35 -2.19 3.29
C LEU A 55 5.72 -0.74 3.61
N ALA A 56 6.17 -0.43 4.84
CA ALA A 56 6.61 0.90 5.27
C ALA A 56 7.95 1.34 4.63
N SER A 57 8.25 0.82 3.43
CA SER A 57 9.48 1.14 2.70
C SER A 57 9.47 2.63 2.30
N PRO A 58 10.64 3.30 2.31
CA PRO A 58 10.74 4.75 2.10
C PRO A 58 10.46 5.22 0.68
N GLN A 59 10.21 4.30 -0.26
CA GLN A 59 9.83 4.64 -1.63
C GLN A 59 8.42 4.14 -1.91
N PRO A 60 7.40 5.01 -1.77
CA PRO A 60 6.07 4.71 -2.26
C PRO A 60 6.10 4.57 -3.78
N GLY A 61 5.59 3.44 -4.29
CA GLY A 61 5.44 3.19 -5.71
C GLY A 61 4.16 3.84 -6.25
N LYS A 62 4.23 4.33 -7.49
CA LYS A 62 3.06 4.58 -8.34
C LYS A 62 2.76 3.31 -9.12
N PHE A 63 1.50 2.92 -9.18
CA PHE A 63 1.05 1.71 -9.84
C PHE A 63 0.00 2.06 -10.89
N ALA A 64 0.09 1.42 -12.06
CA ALA A 64 -0.93 1.61 -13.11
C ALA A 64 -2.27 0.97 -12.73
N ASP A 65 -2.23 -0.17 -12.04
CA ASP A 65 -3.42 -0.98 -11.78
C ASP A 65 -3.39 -1.58 -10.38
N LEU A 66 -4.58 -1.91 -9.87
CA LEU A 66 -4.75 -2.59 -8.58
C LEU A 66 -4.13 -3.98 -8.54
N ASP A 67 -3.96 -4.63 -9.69
CA ASP A 67 -3.31 -5.93 -9.79
C ASP A 67 -1.81 -5.82 -9.45
N ALA A 68 -1.13 -4.82 -10.02
CA ALA A 68 0.27 -4.53 -9.73
C ALA A 68 0.50 -4.14 -8.26
N VAL A 69 -0.46 -3.41 -7.67
CA VAL A 69 -0.44 -3.10 -6.23
C VAL A 69 -0.51 -4.38 -5.40
N GLN A 70 -1.45 -5.27 -5.71
CA GLN A 70 -1.66 -6.51 -4.96
C GLN A 70 -0.44 -7.43 -5.06
N ASP A 71 0.15 -7.59 -6.25
CA ASP A 71 1.36 -8.39 -6.46
C ASP A 71 2.54 -7.81 -5.65
N TRP A 72 2.74 -6.49 -5.70
CA TRP A 72 3.80 -5.83 -4.93
C TRP A 72 3.62 -6.03 -3.42
N ILE A 73 2.38 -5.89 -2.92
CA ILE A 73 2.05 -6.10 -1.52
C ILE A 73 2.31 -7.54 -1.10
N ALA A 74 1.85 -8.51 -1.89
CA ALA A 74 2.05 -9.93 -1.64
C ALA A 74 3.55 -10.29 -1.63
N ALA A 75 4.31 -9.81 -2.60
CA ALA A 75 5.76 -10.01 -2.67
C ALA A 75 6.49 -9.43 -1.45
N ARG A 76 6.10 -8.22 -0.99
CA ARG A 76 6.73 -7.59 0.18
C ARG A 76 6.36 -8.27 1.48
N LEU A 77 5.12 -8.73 1.63
CA LEU A 77 4.69 -9.46 2.81
C LEU A 77 5.34 -10.85 2.87
N ALA A 78 5.52 -11.50 1.72
CA ALA A 78 6.30 -12.73 1.62
C ALA A 78 7.79 -12.52 1.93
N ALA A 79 8.39 -11.42 1.46
CA ALA A 79 9.78 -11.07 1.75
C ALA A 79 10.00 -10.56 3.19
N GLY A 80 8.98 -9.96 3.80
CA GLY A 80 8.98 -9.46 5.17
C GLY A 80 8.72 -10.53 6.24
N VAL A 81 8.27 -11.73 5.83
CA VAL A 81 8.38 -12.96 6.62
C VAL A 81 9.87 -13.33 6.71
N THR A 82 10.58 -12.63 7.59
CA THR A 82 11.86 -13.11 8.10
C THR A 82 11.54 -14.02 9.28
N PRO A 83 11.65 -15.37 9.16
CA PRO A 83 11.58 -16.23 10.33
C PRO A 83 12.80 -15.92 11.21
N GLY A 84 12.56 -15.23 12.33
CA GLY A 84 13.56 -15.02 13.36
C GLY A 84 14.25 -13.65 13.32
N ARG A 85 13.52 -12.59 13.69
CA ARG A 85 14.17 -11.49 14.43
C ARG A 85 14.15 -11.81 15.91
N SER A 86 14.94 -12.82 16.29
CA SER A 86 15.36 -13.04 17.66
C SER A 86 16.04 -11.76 18.13
N LEU A 87 15.34 -10.97 18.94
CA LEU A 87 15.94 -9.87 19.69
C LEU A 87 17.01 -10.49 20.59
N ARG A 88 18.27 -10.47 20.12
CA ARG A 88 19.43 -10.62 20.98
C ARG A 88 19.37 -9.44 21.95
N ARG A 89 18.98 -9.72 23.19
CA ARG A 89 19.21 -8.84 24.34
C ARG A 89 20.74 -8.72 24.51
N PRO A 90 21.33 -7.51 24.51
CA PRO A 90 22.71 -7.36 24.94
C PRO A 90 22.81 -7.59 26.47
N PRO A 91 24.02 -7.94 26.98
CA PRO A 91 24.23 -8.43 28.34
C PRO A 91 23.91 -7.40 29.44
#